data_AF-A0A379YHF0-F1
#
_entry.id   AF-A0A379YHF0-F1
#
_cell.length_a   1.000
_cell.length_b   1.000
_cell.length_c   1.000
_cell.angle_alpha   90.00
_cell.angle_beta   90.00
_cell.angle_gamma   90.00
#
_symmetry.space_group_name_H-M   'P 1'
#
loop_
_entity.id
_entity.type
_entity.pdbx_description
1 polymer ?
#
loop_
_entity_poly.entity_id
_entity_poly.type
_entity_poly.pdbx_seq_one_letter_code
_entity_poly.pdbx_strand_id
1 'polypeptide(L)'
;MGRTYHQDNRPPGSLPGTKTQMTIRSKSYKGDGFNELTFEDATGNERVYLHAQQNMDTEVLNDRTTTVKHDHTETITNNQKITVGVGQTVNVGVKRRADTTRQ
;
A
#
# COMPACT_ATOMS: atom_id res chain seq x y z
N MET A 1 16.23 24.25 4.10
CA MET A 1 15.86 24.32 2.67
C MET A 1 14.50 23.66 2.50
N GLY A 2 13.44 24.46 2.38
CA GLY A 2 12.06 23.97 2.27
C GLY A 2 11.55 24.06 0.84
N ARG A 3 10.65 23.15 0.45
CA ARG A 3 9.93 23.20 -0.82
C ARG A 3 8.53 23.74 -0.54
N THR A 4 8.17 24.88 -1.12
CA THR A 4 6.78 25.36 -1.13
C THR A 4 5.99 24.62 -2.20
N TYR A 5 4.68 24.44 -2.04
CA TYR A 5 3.84 23.98 -3.16
C TYR A 5 3.79 25.09 -4.23
N HIS A 6 4.09 24.74 -5.47
CA HIS A 6 4.03 25.62 -6.65
C HIS A 6 3.40 24.83 -7.81
N GLN A 7 3.18 25.45 -8.96
CA GLN A 7 2.36 24.91 -10.05
C GLN A 7 2.71 23.48 -10.53
N ASP A 8 3.94 23.02 -10.26
CA ASP A 8 4.45 21.67 -10.54
C ASP A 8 4.39 20.70 -9.34
N ASN A 9 4.15 21.22 -8.15
CA ASN A 9 3.88 20.50 -6.91
C ASN A 9 2.45 20.89 -6.45
N ARG A 10 1.44 20.49 -7.23
CA ARG A 10 0.03 20.67 -6.87
C ARG A 10 -0.33 19.68 -5.75
N PRO A 11 -1.28 20.03 -4.84
CA PRO A 11 -1.83 19.04 -3.95
C PRO A 11 -2.35 17.85 -4.78
N PRO A 12 -2.24 16.62 -4.28
CA PRO A 12 -2.83 15.46 -4.95
C PRO A 12 -4.34 15.73 -5.02
N GLY A 13 -4.86 15.84 -6.23
CA GLY A 13 -6.28 16.11 -6.48
C GLY A 13 -6.69 17.59 -6.48
N SER A 14 -7.97 17.81 -6.78
CA SER A 14 -8.57 19.14 -6.87
C SER A 14 -9.08 19.60 -5.50
N LEU A 15 -8.63 20.77 -5.05
CA LEU A 15 -9.29 21.46 -3.95
C LEU A 15 -10.70 21.91 -4.38
N PRO A 16 -11.70 21.80 -3.50
CA PRO A 16 -11.63 21.49 -2.07
C PRO A 16 -11.70 19.98 -1.71
N GLY A 17 -11.80 19.09 -2.70
CA GLY A 17 -12.05 17.65 -2.49
C GLY A 17 -10.96 16.91 -1.74
N THR A 18 -9.70 17.38 -1.80
CA THR A 18 -8.55 16.75 -1.13
C THR A 18 -8.01 17.57 0.03
N LYS A 19 -8.84 18.45 0.61
CA LYS A 19 -8.44 19.34 1.72
C LYS A 19 -7.95 18.61 2.98
N THR A 20 -8.33 17.35 3.15
CA THR A 20 -7.95 16.47 4.28
C THR A 20 -6.83 15.49 3.93
N GLN A 21 -6.25 15.60 2.72
CA GLN A 21 -5.19 14.70 2.26
C GLN A 21 -3.80 15.30 2.44
N MET A 22 -2.87 14.47 2.88
CA MET A 22 -1.44 14.77 2.90
C MET A 22 -0.68 13.71 2.10
N THR A 23 0.21 14.14 1.21
CA THR A 23 0.90 13.21 0.32
C THR A 23 2.34 13.60 0.09
N ILE A 24 3.18 12.57 0.03
CA ILE A 24 4.56 12.62 -0.43
C ILE A 24 4.61 11.83 -1.74
N ARG A 25 4.78 12.52 -2.87
CA ARG A 25 4.82 11.93 -4.21
C ARG A 25 6.12 12.28 -4.94
N SER A 26 6.72 11.30 -5.60
CA SER A 26 7.86 11.50 -6.51
C SER A 26 7.42 11.55 -7.98
N LYS A 27 8.33 11.91 -8.89
CA LYS A 27 8.17 11.70 -10.33
C LYS A 27 9.30 10.80 -10.81
N SER A 28 8.98 9.76 -11.56
CA SER A 28 9.99 8.90 -12.20
C SER A 28 10.88 9.74 -13.11
N TYR A 29 12.20 9.58 -12.99
CA TYR A 29 13.15 10.31 -13.83
C TYR A 29 13.04 9.85 -15.28
N LYS A 30 12.83 10.80 -16.21
CA LYS A 30 12.64 10.54 -17.64
C LYS A 30 11.51 9.53 -17.95
N GLY A 31 10.50 9.45 -17.09
CA GLY A 31 9.31 8.65 -17.31
C GLY A 31 8.08 9.29 -16.67
N ASP A 32 6.92 8.65 -16.87
CA ASP A 32 5.63 9.20 -16.46
C ASP A 32 5.09 8.61 -15.14
N GLY A 33 5.85 7.71 -14.52
CA GLY A 33 5.48 7.05 -13.27
C GLY A 33 5.71 7.87 -12.00
N PHE A 34 5.29 7.34 -10.86
CA PHE A 34 5.49 7.95 -9.53
C PHE A 34 5.46 6.94 -8.39
N ASN A 35 6.15 7.24 -7.29
CA ASN A 35 5.91 6.59 -6.00
C ASN A 35 5.12 7.55 -5.11
N GLU A 36 4.27 7.02 -4.24
CA GLU A 36 3.39 7.84 -3.41
C GLU A 36 3.10 7.21 -2.06
N LEU A 37 3.13 8.05 -1.02
CA LEU A 37 2.53 7.79 0.28
C LEU A 37 1.50 8.88 0.55
N THR A 38 0.25 8.50 0.79
CA THR A 38 -0.86 9.42 1.07
C THR A 38 -1.58 9.06 2.36
N PHE A 39 -1.92 10.07 3.14
CA PHE A 39 -2.77 10.03 4.32
C PHE A 39 -4.06 10.80 3.99
N GLU A 40 -5.21 10.20 4.29
CA GLU A 40 -6.54 10.82 4.26
C GLU A 40 -7.05 10.86 5.70
N ASP A 41 -7.39 12.05 6.18
CA ASP A 41 -7.85 12.30 7.55
C ASP A 41 -9.33 12.75 7.60
N ALA A 42 -10.08 12.60 6.50
CA ALA A 42 -11.53 12.79 6.51
C ALA A 42 -12.18 11.80 7.49
N THR A 43 -12.85 12.33 8.53
CA THR A 43 -13.47 11.52 9.58
C THR A 43 -14.41 10.45 9.01
N GLY A 44 -14.18 9.20 9.39
CA GLY A 44 -14.92 8.02 8.92
C GLY A 44 -14.51 7.51 7.54
N ASN A 45 -13.53 8.13 6.89
CA ASN A 45 -12.96 7.73 5.60
C ASN A 45 -11.42 7.74 5.64
N GLU A 46 -10.84 7.60 6.83
CA GLU A 46 -9.40 7.69 7.03
C GLU A 46 -8.68 6.57 6.26
N ARG A 47 -7.57 6.91 5.61
CA ARG A 47 -6.83 5.95 4.78
C ARG A 47 -5.35 6.28 4.70
N VAL A 48 -4.53 5.23 4.74
CA VAL A 48 -3.14 5.29 4.27
C VAL A 48 -3.05 4.56 2.93
N TYR A 49 -2.51 5.22 1.91
CA TYR A 49 -2.26 4.65 0.60
C TYR A 49 -0.76 4.67 0.28
N LEU A 50 -0.23 3.54 -0.15
CA LEU A 50 1.16 3.39 -0.56
C LEU A 50 1.21 2.81 -1.96
N HIS A 51 1.95 3.49 -2.85
CA HIS A 51 2.14 3.11 -4.23
C HIS A 51 3.62 3.06 -4.57
N ALA A 52 4.04 1.92 -5.12
CA ALA A 52 5.35 1.74 -5.73
C ALA A 52 5.18 1.54 -7.24
N GLN A 53 5.90 2.32 -8.03
CA GLN A 53 5.80 2.29 -9.50
C GLN A 53 6.28 0.97 -10.12
N GLN A 54 7.23 0.29 -9.47
CA GLN A 54 7.87 -0.90 -10.01
C GLN A 54 8.03 -1.98 -8.95
N ASN A 55 9.06 -1.87 -8.10
CA ASN A 55 9.33 -2.84 -7.03
C ASN A 55 9.03 -2.20 -5.68
N MET A 56 8.54 -3.01 -4.74
CA MET A 56 8.44 -2.67 -3.33
C MET A 56 9.12 -3.76 -2.52
N ASP A 57 10.24 -3.41 -1.89
CA ASP A 57 10.93 -4.29 -0.95
C ASP A 57 10.59 -3.88 0.48
N THR A 58 10.42 -4.85 1.37
CA THR A 58 10.26 -4.60 2.81
C THR A 58 11.12 -5.57 3.59
N GLU A 59 12.19 -5.06 4.18
CA GLU A 59 13.08 -5.81 5.06
C GLU A 59 12.79 -5.44 6.52
N VAL A 60 12.64 -6.45 7.37
CA VAL A 60 12.42 -6.28 8.81
C VAL A 60 13.43 -7.17 9.52
N LEU A 61 14.34 -6.57 10.28
CA LEU A 61 15.49 -7.26 10.89
C LEU A 61 15.13 -8.10 12.12
N ASN A 62 13.94 -7.89 12.69
CA ASN A 62 13.47 -8.61 13.87
C ASN A 62 12.03 -9.12 13.63
N ASP A 63 11.03 -8.44 14.19
CA ASP A 63 9.64 -8.90 14.15
C ASP A 63 8.75 -7.98 13.31
N ARG A 64 7.90 -8.58 12.46
CA ARG A 64 6.78 -7.89 11.80
C ARG A 64 5.47 -8.45 12.31
N THR A 65 4.64 -7.58 12.89
CA THR A 65 3.25 -7.90 13.26
C THR A 65 2.27 -7.12 12.39
N THR A 66 1.26 -7.81 11.85
CA THR A 66 0.15 -7.19 11.12
C THR A 66 -1.15 -7.57 11.83
N THR A 67 -1.94 -6.58 12.26
CA THR A 67 -3.29 -6.80 12.81
C THR A 67 -4.30 -6.04 11.98
N VAL A 68 -5.27 -6.75 11.41
CA VAL A 68 -6.38 -6.17 10.63
C VAL A 68 -7.68 -6.53 11.35
N LYS A 69 -8.44 -5.51 11.79
CA LYS A 69 -9.63 -5.72 12.64
C LYS A 69 -10.90 -6.09 11.87
N HIS A 70 -10.93 -5.82 10.56
CA HIS A 70 -12.04 -6.14 9.67
C HIS A 70 -11.54 -7.15 8.63
N ASP A 71 -11.28 -6.72 7.39
CA ASP A 71 -10.90 -7.61 6.30
C ASP A 71 -9.51 -7.29 5.73
N HIS A 72 -8.79 -8.33 5.32
CA HIS A 72 -7.57 -8.22 4.53
C HIS A 72 -7.78 -8.89 3.17
N THR A 73 -7.52 -8.14 2.10
CA THR A 73 -7.54 -8.63 0.72
C THR A 73 -6.17 -8.45 0.10
N GLU A 74 -5.62 -9.53 -0.44
CA GLU A 74 -4.36 -9.54 -1.19
C GLU A 74 -4.62 -10.08 -2.59
N THR A 75 -4.06 -9.47 -3.63
CA THR A 75 -4.21 -9.91 -5.02
C THR A 75 -2.84 -9.95 -5.69
N ILE A 76 -2.43 -11.14 -6.09
CA ILE A 76 -1.18 -11.39 -6.79
C ILE A 76 -1.55 -11.86 -8.19
N THR A 77 -1.20 -11.07 -9.20
CA THR A 77 -1.58 -11.32 -10.61
C THR A 77 -0.71 -12.37 -11.29
N ASN A 78 0.49 -12.60 -10.76
CA ASN A 78 1.42 -13.61 -11.25
C ASN A 78 1.69 -14.64 -10.15
N ASN A 79 2.94 -14.74 -9.66
CA ASN A 79 3.32 -15.78 -8.70
C ASN A 79 3.57 -15.22 -7.30
N GLN A 80 3.13 -15.98 -6.28
CA GLN A 80 3.46 -15.74 -4.87
C GLN A 80 4.35 -16.88 -4.37
N LYS A 81 5.49 -16.54 -3.75
CA LYS A 81 6.37 -17.50 -3.08
C LYS A 81 6.55 -17.08 -1.62
N ILE A 82 6.28 -18.01 -0.71
CA ILE A 82 6.51 -17.83 0.73
C ILE A 82 7.53 -18.89 1.17
N THR A 83 8.57 -18.46 1.89
CA THR A 83 9.54 -19.34 2.55
C THR A 83 9.48 -19.09 4.05
N VAL A 84 9.25 -20.13 4.84
CA VAL A 84 9.26 -20.07 6.30
C VAL A 84 10.36 -20.98 6.82
N GLY A 85 11.31 -20.42 7.59
CA GLY A 85 12.53 -21.14 7.98
C GLY A 85 12.35 -22.18 9.09
N VAL A 86 11.39 -21.99 10.00
CA VAL A 86 11.19 -22.85 11.19
C VAL A 86 9.81 -23.49 11.19
N GLY A 87 8.74 -22.69 11.27
CA GLY A 87 7.38 -23.22 11.32
C GLY A 87 6.32 -22.18 11.01
N GLN A 88 5.22 -22.64 10.40
CA GLN A 88 4.06 -21.82 10.08
C GLN A 88 2.82 -22.41 10.76
N THR A 89 2.10 -21.59 11.53
CA THR A 89 0.81 -21.94 12.11
C THR A 89 -0.27 -21.03 11.54
N VAL A 90 -1.37 -21.61 11.06
CA VAL A 90 -2.50 -20.86 10.51
C VAL A 90 -3.78 -21.35 11.17
N ASN A 91 -4.44 -20.47 11.93
CA ASN A 91 -5.72 -20.74 12.56
C ASN A 91 -6.83 -20.02 11.78
N VAL A 92 -7.82 -20.76 11.30
CA VAL A 92 -8.97 -20.21 10.57
C VAL A 92 -10.24 -20.51 11.35
N GLY A 93 -10.96 -19.46 11.77
CA GLY A 93 -12.07 -19.61 12.71
C GLY A 93 -13.32 -20.27 12.14
N VAL A 94 -13.62 -20.11 10.84
CA VAL A 94 -14.87 -20.60 10.26
C VAL A 94 -14.64 -21.44 9.01
N LYS A 95 -14.18 -20.82 7.91
CA LYS A 95 -14.07 -21.50 6.63
C LYS A 95 -12.83 -21.06 5.87
N ARG A 96 -12.11 -22.06 5.34
CA ARG A 96 -11.09 -21.87 4.29
C ARG A 96 -11.63 -22.48 3.00
N ARG A 97 -11.65 -21.71 1.92
CA ARG A 97 -11.88 -22.21 0.55
C ARG A 97 -10.61 -22.00 -0.24
N ALA A 98 -10.26 -22.98 -1.07
CA ALA A 98 -9.15 -22.88 -2.00
C ALA A 98 -9.66 -23.43 -3.32
N ASP A 99 -9.95 -22.54 -4.25
CA ASP A 99 -10.41 -22.88 -5.58
C ASP A 99 -9.21 -22.75 -6.53
N THR A 100 -8.82 -23.87 -7.13
CA THR A 100 -7.72 -23.90 -8.10
C THR A 100 -8.30 -24.19 -9.46
N THR A 101 -8.15 -23.25 -10.39
CA THR A 101 -8.48 -23.51 -11.80
C THR A 101 -7.24 -24.11 -12.45
N ARG A 102 -7.31 -25.38 -12.85
CA ARG A 102 -6.32 -25.95 -13.76
C ARG A 102 -6.72 -25.54 -15.18
N GLN A 103 -5.78 -24.98 -15.93
CA GLN A 103 -5.89 -24.89 -17.39
C GLN A 103 -5.75 -26.29 -18.00
#